data_AF-A0A2D9TC84-F1
#
_entry.id   AF-A0A2D9TC84-F1
#
_cell.length_a   1.000
_cell.length_b   1.000
_cell.length_c   1.000
_cell.angle_alpha   90.00
_cell.angle_beta   90.00
_cell.angle_gamma   90.00
#
_symmetry.space_group_name_H-M   'P 1'
#
loop_
_entity.id
_entity.type
_entity.pdbx_description
1 polymer ?
#
loop_
_entity_poly.entity_id
_entity_poly.type
_entity_poly.pdbx_seq_one_letter_code
_entity_poly.pdbx_strand_id
1 'polypeptide(L)'
;MAPQIDGQHPDALGAEGLEERRPLGPVGPHPMKEDHEGRVPLGSGPELAGEASAIDGDGDRRGGRGRDRRLGGGGDLRRGGRLGDLRHHVVLAARRQDGEDHEGTQRGGHDPAPYSARRPADERTPRAPACYARAMGDERTAAMLVIGNEVLTGKVEEANVAVLAKTLFRLGITLRRVVVCVDEIDVIAADLNALRAAHDLVFTSGGVGPTHDDVTIDGVAAAFGREVVRSEEVELLIRRYNGAKGEPVTDADLRMANVVEGCRLVRESALPWPTLVVENVYVLPGVPQIFQMKLAVLEAELDLGESFTSEAVYTHLTEGAIAATLHDLTTRFPGVLIGSYLAFRDPRYRVKITFDGKDAATVGAAAQALRDTLPAAEQVDPADLG
;
A
#
# COMPACT_ATOMS: atom_id res chain seq x y z
N MET A 1 34.21 -44.62 -56.40
CA MET A 1 32.82 -44.64 -56.90
C MET A 1 32.63 -43.41 -57.78
N ALA A 2 31.97 -43.59 -58.93
CA ALA A 2 31.89 -42.70 -60.09
C ALA A 2 31.11 -41.36 -59.83
N PRO A 3 31.12 -40.38 -60.78
CA PRO A 3 31.25 -38.92 -60.53
C PRO A 3 30.13 -38.05 -61.17
N GLN A 4 30.40 -36.73 -61.35
CA GLN A 4 29.87 -35.75 -62.35
C GLN A 4 28.91 -34.65 -61.85
N ILE A 5 28.81 -33.40 -62.37
CA ILE A 5 29.54 -32.47 -63.30
C ILE A 5 28.84 -31.07 -63.17
N ASP A 6 29.55 -29.99 -63.55
CA ASP A 6 29.15 -28.62 -64.05
C ASP A 6 27.66 -28.21 -64.10
N GLY A 7 27.23 -26.94 -63.97
CA GLY A 7 27.89 -25.64 -64.15
C GLY A 7 26.93 -24.68 -64.90
N GLN A 8 27.20 -23.36 -64.82
CA GLN A 8 26.74 -22.25 -65.69
C GLN A 8 25.51 -21.38 -65.30
N HIS A 9 25.82 -20.12 -64.95
CA HIS A 9 25.11 -18.84 -65.22
C HIS A 9 25.12 -18.54 -66.76
N PRO A 10 24.36 -17.57 -67.36
CA PRO A 10 24.35 -16.14 -66.99
C PRO A 10 23.07 -15.31 -67.30
N ASP A 11 23.21 -13.99 -67.12
CA ASP A 11 22.29 -12.84 -67.13
C ASP A 11 21.40 -12.59 -68.37
N ALA A 12 20.31 -11.81 -68.19
CA ALA A 12 20.12 -10.45 -68.74
C ALA A 12 18.66 -10.04 -69.11
N LEU A 13 18.27 -8.84 -68.62
CA LEU A 13 17.46 -7.78 -69.26
C LEU A 13 15.94 -7.93 -69.52
N GLY A 14 15.19 -6.89 -69.13
CA GLY A 14 13.88 -6.54 -69.70
C GLY A 14 12.98 -5.69 -68.81
N ALA A 15 12.95 -4.38 -69.05
CA ALA A 15 12.06 -3.40 -68.42
C ALA A 15 10.64 -3.41 -69.03
N GLU A 16 9.63 -2.95 -68.28
CA GLU A 16 8.53 -2.02 -68.70
C GLU A 16 7.33 -2.06 -67.72
N GLY A 17 6.73 -0.89 -67.44
CA GLY A 17 5.34 -0.79 -66.94
C GLY A 17 5.09 0.03 -65.67
N LEU A 18 5.19 1.36 -65.76
CA LEU A 18 4.57 2.32 -64.84
C LEU A 18 3.07 2.46 -65.18
N GLU A 19 2.17 2.32 -64.20
CA GLU A 19 0.87 3.00 -64.21
C GLU A 19 0.50 3.49 -62.80
N GLU A 20 0.39 4.82 -62.69
CA GLU A 20 -0.15 5.55 -61.55
C GLU A 20 -1.67 5.33 -61.42
N ARG A 21 -2.18 5.10 -60.19
CA ARG A 21 -3.55 5.48 -59.83
C ARG A 21 -3.64 6.16 -58.46
N ARG A 22 -4.40 7.25 -58.50
CA ARG A 22 -4.59 8.41 -57.61
C ARG A 22 -5.21 8.13 -56.22
N PRO A 23 -5.15 9.11 -55.29
CA PRO A 23 -5.47 8.94 -53.87
C PRO A 23 -6.98 8.99 -53.58
N LEU A 24 -7.40 8.30 -52.51
CA LEU A 24 -8.75 8.32 -51.97
C LEU A 24 -8.99 9.63 -51.19
N GLY A 25 -10.00 10.39 -51.64
CA GLY A 25 -10.54 11.57 -50.95
C GLY A 25 -11.54 11.23 -49.83
N PRO A 26 -12.10 12.25 -49.15
CA PRO A 26 -12.65 12.14 -47.81
C PRO A 26 -14.06 11.53 -47.77
N VAL A 27 -14.33 10.75 -46.72
CA VAL A 27 -15.65 10.16 -46.45
C VAL A 27 -16.48 11.17 -45.65
N GLY A 28 -17.51 11.72 -46.30
CA GLY A 28 -18.62 12.47 -45.69
C GLY A 28 -19.82 11.57 -45.37
N PRO A 29 -20.83 12.09 -44.64
CA PRO A 29 -21.64 11.32 -43.70
C PRO A 29 -22.91 10.72 -44.31
N HIS A 30 -23.42 9.63 -43.72
CA HIS A 30 -24.73 9.04 -44.03
C HIS A 30 -25.27 8.22 -42.84
N PRO A 31 -26.59 7.94 -42.75
CA PRO A 31 -27.52 8.68 -41.89
C PRO A 31 -28.14 7.87 -40.73
N MET A 32 -28.81 8.61 -39.86
CA MET A 32 -29.71 8.17 -38.78
C MET A 32 -30.84 7.24 -39.25
N LYS A 33 -31.13 6.22 -38.43
CA LYS A 33 -32.51 5.77 -38.17
C LYS A 33 -32.69 5.48 -36.68
N GLU A 34 -33.70 6.16 -36.16
CA GLU A 34 -34.28 6.09 -34.82
C GLU A 34 -34.96 4.73 -34.60
N ASP A 35 -35.01 4.29 -33.33
CA ASP A 35 -36.25 3.82 -32.73
C ASP A 35 -36.25 4.11 -31.22
N HIS A 36 -37.35 4.73 -30.80
CA HIS A 36 -37.84 5.11 -29.47
C HIS A 36 -38.10 3.85 -28.58
N GLU A 37 -38.27 3.85 -27.25
CA GLU A 37 -38.71 4.85 -26.26
C GLU A 37 -38.48 4.28 -24.84
N GLY A 38 -38.26 5.13 -23.82
CA GLY A 38 -38.20 4.70 -22.42
C GLY A 38 -37.61 5.73 -21.45
N ARG A 39 -38.21 6.92 -21.37
CA ARG A 39 -37.87 8.02 -20.43
C ARG A 39 -38.62 7.78 -19.09
N VAL A 40 -38.12 8.12 -17.89
CA VAL A 40 -38.28 9.37 -17.09
C VAL A 40 -37.92 8.98 -15.61
N PRO A 41 -37.55 9.85 -14.64
CA PRO A 41 -36.68 11.03 -14.59
C PRO A 41 -35.57 10.95 -13.49
N LEU A 42 -34.63 11.90 -13.58
CA LEU A 42 -33.64 12.24 -12.56
C LEU A 42 -34.29 12.94 -11.35
N GLY A 43 -33.96 12.45 -10.15
CA GLY A 43 -34.29 13.04 -8.86
C GLY A 43 -33.06 13.63 -8.19
N SER A 44 -33.20 14.88 -7.79
CA SER A 44 -32.34 15.77 -7.02
C SER A 44 -32.00 15.30 -5.60
N GLY A 45 -30.77 15.60 -5.14
CA GLY A 45 -30.33 15.53 -3.74
C GLY A 45 -28.90 16.08 -3.57
N PRO A 46 -28.54 16.71 -2.43
CA PRO A 46 -28.15 18.11 -2.45
C PRO A 46 -26.65 18.42 -2.37
N GLU A 47 -26.33 19.62 -2.87
CA GLU A 47 -25.12 20.40 -2.63
C GLU A 47 -24.92 20.66 -1.13
N LEU A 48 -23.69 20.49 -0.64
CA LEU A 48 -23.22 21.15 0.58
C LEU A 48 -22.10 22.12 0.21
N ALA A 49 -22.42 23.37 0.48
CA ALA A 49 -21.62 24.55 0.27
C ALA A 49 -20.30 24.51 1.06
N GLY A 50 -19.26 25.03 0.41
CA GLY A 50 -18.06 25.50 1.10
C GLY A 50 -18.35 26.82 1.79
N GLU A 51 -17.88 26.94 3.03
CA GLU A 51 -17.64 28.22 3.68
C GLU A 51 -16.13 28.44 3.74
N ALA A 52 -15.63 29.24 2.80
CA ALA A 52 -14.40 29.98 2.92
C ALA A 52 -14.78 31.42 3.30
N SER A 53 -14.61 31.80 4.57
CA SER A 53 -14.80 33.18 5.00
C SER A 53 -13.59 34.01 4.61
N ALA A 54 -13.84 35.01 3.76
CA ALA A 54 -12.92 36.06 3.36
C ALA A 54 -12.36 36.81 4.57
N ILE A 55 -11.04 37.06 4.50
CA ILE A 55 -10.35 38.02 5.36
C ILE A 55 -10.16 39.26 4.49
N ASP A 56 -10.98 40.29 4.76
CA ASP A 56 -10.89 41.60 4.15
C ASP A 56 -9.71 42.35 4.78
N GLY A 57 -8.73 42.72 3.97
CA GLY A 57 -7.53 43.46 4.36
C GLY A 57 -7.46 44.76 3.58
N ASP A 58 -8.30 45.73 3.95
CA ASP A 58 -8.22 47.10 3.46
C ASP A 58 -7.17 47.87 4.27
N GLY A 59 -6.21 48.45 3.58
CA GLY A 59 -5.12 49.23 4.15
C GLY A 59 -5.15 50.63 3.58
N ASP A 60 -5.53 51.62 4.39
CA ASP A 60 -4.99 52.96 4.23
C ASP A 60 -4.88 53.73 5.57
N ARG A 61 -3.90 54.61 5.55
CA ARG A 61 -3.19 55.31 6.61
C ARG A 61 -4.05 56.38 7.30
N ARG A 62 -3.78 56.62 8.60
CA ARG A 62 -3.20 57.87 9.17
C ARG A 62 -3.53 58.01 10.67
N GLY A 63 -2.49 58.28 11.45
CA GLY A 63 -2.49 59.36 12.43
C GLY A 63 -2.91 59.06 13.87
N GLY A 64 -1.92 59.08 14.76
CA GLY A 64 -1.95 60.02 15.88
C GLY A 64 -2.34 59.50 17.28
N ARG A 65 -1.33 59.53 18.16
CA ARG A 65 -1.36 59.89 19.59
C ARG A 65 -2.15 59.00 20.58
N GLY A 66 -1.37 58.31 21.42
CA GLY A 66 -1.22 58.75 22.81
C GLY A 66 -1.95 57.96 23.92
N ARG A 67 -1.12 57.55 24.90
CA ARG A 67 -1.40 57.37 26.35
C ARG A 67 -2.27 56.15 26.73
N ASP A 68 -1.73 55.18 27.47
CA ASP A 68 -1.39 55.17 28.91
C ASP A 68 -2.54 54.58 29.75
N ARG A 69 -2.15 53.75 30.74
CA ARG A 69 -2.90 53.18 31.88
C ARG A 69 -3.72 51.91 31.62
N ARG A 70 -3.40 50.76 32.25
CA ARG A 70 -3.34 50.38 33.68
C ARG A 70 -4.71 50.04 34.29
N LEU A 71 -4.71 48.90 35.02
CA LEU A 71 -5.68 48.40 36.01
C LEU A 71 -6.95 47.75 35.42
N GLY A 72 -7.45 46.61 35.90
CA GLY A 72 -7.15 45.84 37.10
C GLY A 72 -8.45 45.25 37.65
N GLY A 73 -8.37 44.06 38.26
CA GLY A 73 -9.42 43.43 39.08
C GLY A 73 -10.58 42.83 38.29
N GLY A 74 -11.18 41.70 38.65
CA GLY A 74 -11.19 40.96 39.91
C GLY A 74 -12.62 40.43 40.15
N GLY A 75 -12.73 39.24 40.76
CA GLY A 75 -14.00 38.63 41.21
C GLY A 75 -14.53 37.60 40.22
N ASP A 76 -14.32 36.29 40.42
CA ASP A 76 -14.90 35.41 41.44
C ASP A 76 -16.43 35.34 41.39
N LEU A 77 -16.97 34.18 41.04
CA LEU A 77 -18.04 33.52 41.79
C LEU A 77 -18.38 32.13 41.21
N ARG A 78 -18.50 31.21 42.15
CA ARG A 78 -18.68 29.76 42.04
C ARG A 78 -20.11 29.35 41.62
N ARG A 79 -20.22 28.20 40.95
CA ARG A 79 -21.20 27.08 41.08
C ARG A 79 -21.04 26.24 39.79
N GLY A 80 -20.66 24.97 39.78
CA GLY A 80 -21.09 23.86 40.62
C GLY A 80 -21.93 22.92 39.75
N GLY A 81 -21.30 21.90 39.13
CA GLY A 81 -21.98 20.91 38.27
C GLY A 81 -21.05 19.74 37.95
N ARG A 82 -21.40 18.56 38.45
CA ARG A 82 -20.59 17.34 38.56
C ARG A 82 -20.33 16.68 37.20
N LEU A 83 -19.09 16.27 36.94
CA LEU A 83 -18.73 15.28 35.92
C LEU A 83 -18.21 14.03 36.62
N GLY A 84 -18.89 12.91 36.38
CA GLY A 84 -18.51 11.60 36.88
C GLY A 84 -17.28 11.08 36.14
N ASP A 85 -16.28 10.75 36.94
CA ASP A 85 -14.97 10.20 36.56
C ASP A 85 -15.11 8.69 36.31
N LEU A 86 -14.76 8.22 35.11
CA LEU A 86 -14.59 6.79 34.80
C LEU A 86 -13.14 6.56 34.36
N ARG A 87 -12.25 6.47 35.35
CA ARG A 87 -10.88 5.99 35.16
C ARG A 87 -10.88 4.47 35.21
N HIS A 88 -10.55 3.84 34.08
CA HIS A 88 -10.29 2.41 34.03
C HIS A 88 -8.93 2.09 34.67
N HIS A 89 -8.98 1.25 35.70
CA HIS A 89 -7.82 0.65 36.35
C HIS A 89 -7.12 -0.35 35.43
N VAL A 90 -5.85 -0.09 35.12
CA VAL A 90 -4.89 -1.12 34.69
C VAL A 90 -4.29 -1.73 35.94
N VAL A 91 -4.46 -3.03 36.14
CA VAL A 91 -3.89 -3.77 37.27
C VAL A 91 -2.42 -4.06 36.96
N LEU A 92 -1.52 -3.25 37.51
CA LEU A 92 -0.10 -3.59 37.67
C LEU A 92 0.09 -4.26 39.02
N ALA A 93 0.32 -5.57 39.02
CA ALA A 93 0.67 -6.32 40.22
C ALA A 93 2.16 -6.12 40.54
N ALA A 94 2.45 -5.28 41.53
CA ALA A 94 3.70 -5.32 42.28
C ALA A 94 3.41 -4.91 43.73
N ARG A 95 3.42 -5.87 44.66
CA ARG A 95 3.58 -5.60 46.09
C ARG A 95 4.93 -6.14 46.52
N ARG A 96 5.87 -5.23 46.79
CA ARG A 96 7.00 -5.46 47.69
C ARG A 96 6.49 -5.30 49.12
N GLN A 97 6.95 -6.18 50.00
CA GLN A 97 6.87 -5.98 51.45
C GLN A 97 8.19 -5.33 51.88
N ASP A 98 8.09 -4.22 52.60
CA ASP A 98 9.19 -3.63 53.32
C ASP A 98 9.46 -4.47 54.58
N GLY A 99 10.71 -4.87 54.76
CA GLY A 99 11.24 -5.50 55.96
C GLY A 99 12.50 -4.76 56.38
N GLU A 100 12.53 -4.41 57.65
CA GLU A 100 13.39 -3.45 58.33
C GLU A 100 14.89 -3.79 58.33
N ASP A 101 15.68 -2.74 58.53
CA ASP A 101 17.13 -2.72 58.72
C ASP A 101 17.59 -3.54 59.95
N HIS A 102 18.73 -4.25 59.84
CA HIS A 102 19.88 -4.07 60.74
C HIS A 102 21.09 -4.97 60.41
N GLU A 103 22.26 -4.31 60.43
CA GLU A 103 23.61 -4.77 60.83
C GLU A 103 24.42 -5.77 59.97
N GLY A 104 25.49 -5.21 59.39
CA GLY A 104 26.87 -5.69 59.58
C GLY A 104 27.33 -6.90 58.77
N THR A 105 28.28 -6.69 57.86
CA THR A 105 29.65 -7.29 57.89
C THR A 105 30.39 -7.01 56.57
N GLN A 106 31.70 -6.89 56.71
CA GLN A 106 32.70 -6.38 55.77
C GLN A 106 33.02 -7.28 54.57
N ARG A 107 33.45 -6.62 53.48
CA ARG A 107 34.48 -6.97 52.49
C ARG A 107 34.39 -8.33 51.75
N GLY A 108 34.29 -8.23 50.43
CA GLY A 108 34.73 -9.28 49.49
C GLY A 108 34.38 -8.90 48.06
N GLY A 109 35.38 -8.64 47.22
CA GLY A 109 35.17 -8.34 45.80
C GLY A 109 34.62 -9.56 45.06
N HIS A 110 33.68 -9.32 44.14
CA HIS A 110 33.30 -10.32 43.15
C HIS A 110 32.97 -9.63 41.82
N ASP A 111 33.76 -10.01 40.83
CA ASP A 111 33.63 -9.77 39.40
C ASP A 111 32.24 -10.26 38.90
N PRO A 112 31.45 -9.46 38.15
CA PRO A 112 30.17 -9.94 37.65
C PRO A 112 30.39 -10.86 36.44
N ALA A 113 30.37 -12.17 36.71
CA ALA A 113 30.27 -13.20 35.67
C ALA A 113 29.02 -12.98 34.79
N PRO A 114 29.09 -13.29 33.49
CA PRO A 114 28.07 -12.92 32.51
C PRO A 114 26.77 -13.70 32.71
N TYR A 115 25.66 -13.01 32.42
CA TYR A 115 24.30 -13.53 32.41
C TYR A 115 24.16 -14.64 31.34
N SER A 116 24.47 -15.88 31.72
CA SER A 116 24.13 -17.06 30.92
C SER A 116 23.54 -18.15 31.81
N ALA A 117 22.25 -18.06 32.07
CA ALA A 117 21.45 -19.21 32.48
C ALA A 117 20.23 -19.29 31.55
N ARG A 118 20.37 -20.05 30.46
CA ARG A 118 19.25 -20.45 29.60
C ARG A 118 18.31 -21.31 30.44
N ARG A 119 17.05 -20.90 30.56
CA ARG A 119 15.99 -21.80 31.03
C ARG A 119 15.92 -23.01 30.10
N PRO A 120 15.70 -24.22 30.61
CA PRO A 120 15.53 -25.40 29.78
C PRO A 120 14.34 -25.21 28.85
N ALA A 121 14.55 -25.58 27.58
CA ALA A 121 13.53 -25.58 26.55
C ALA A 121 12.55 -26.72 26.86
N ASP A 122 11.42 -26.40 27.46
CA ASP A 122 10.33 -27.36 27.60
C ASP A 122 9.01 -26.74 27.11
N GLU A 123 8.32 -27.54 26.29
CA GLU A 123 7.01 -27.33 25.67
C GLU A 123 6.71 -25.95 25.05
N ARG A 124 7.24 -25.72 23.85
CA ARG A 124 6.56 -24.80 22.92
C ARG A 124 5.31 -25.49 22.42
N THR A 125 4.14 -24.98 22.81
CA THR A 125 2.93 -25.03 21.98
C THR A 125 3.36 -24.77 20.53
N PRO A 126 2.93 -25.57 19.53
CA PRO A 126 3.30 -25.29 18.15
C PRO A 126 2.85 -23.86 17.82
N ARG A 127 3.81 -22.91 17.82
CA ARG A 127 3.64 -21.61 17.17
C ARG A 127 3.20 -21.95 15.76
N ALA A 128 2.19 -21.30 15.20
CA ALA A 128 1.79 -21.53 13.82
C ALA A 128 2.77 -20.83 12.87
N PRO A 129 3.80 -21.48 12.27
CA PRO A 129 4.78 -20.79 11.45
C PRO A 129 4.74 -21.30 10.00
N ALA A 130 3.72 -22.09 9.63
CA ALA A 130 3.66 -22.78 8.33
C ALA A 130 2.31 -22.64 7.62
N CYS A 131 1.23 -22.23 8.29
CA CYS A 131 -0.08 -22.09 7.63
C CYS A 131 -0.08 -20.94 6.62
N TYR A 132 0.52 -19.78 6.95
CA TYR A 132 0.54 -18.63 6.03
C TYR A 132 1.31 -18.93 4.74
N ALA A 133 2.54 -19.46 4.85
CA ALA A 133 3.34 -19.80 3.67
C ALA A 133 2.71 -20.92 2.83
N ARG A 134 2.06 -21.91 3.47
CA ARG A 134 1.38 -22.99 2.75
C ARG A 134 0.06 -22.56 2.11
N ALA A 135 -0.68 -21.64 2.74
CA ALA A 135 -1.96 -21.17 2.23
C ALA A 135 -1.80 -20.15 1.10
N MET A 136 -0.84 -19.24 1.25
CA MET A 136 -0.59 -18.17 0.27
C MET A 136 0.41 -18.61 -0.82
N GLY A 137 1.12 -19.72 -0.61
CA GLY A 137 2.17 -20.19 -1.51
C GLY A 137 3.42 -19.30 -1.48
N ASP A 138 4.54 -19.85 -1.96
CA ASP A 138 5.81 -19.11 -2.13
C ASP A 138 6.11 -18.79 -3.60
N GLU A 139 5.14 -19.00 -4.51
CA GLU A 139 5.37 -18.94 -5.96
C GLU A 139 5.66 -17.52 -6.47
N ARG A 140 5.10 -16.48 -5.82
CA ARG A 140 5.48 -15.09 -6.06
C ARG A 140 5.30 -14.23 -4.82
N THR A 141 6.40 -13.67 -4.34
CA THR A 141 6.48 -12.90 -3.11
C THR A 141 6.78 -11.43 -3.38
N ALA A 142 6.22 -10.56 -2.54
CA ALA A 142 6.44 -9.14 -2.61
C ALA A 142 6.85 -8.57 -1.25
N ALA A 143 7.58 -7.46 -1.28
CA ALA A 143 7.78 -6.59 -0.14
C ALA A 143 7.51 -5.13 -0.49
N MET A 144 7.34 -4.29 0.53
CA MET A 144 7.18 -2.84 0.37
C MET A 144 8.16 -2.07 1.26
N LEU A 145 8.76 -1.02 0.71
CA LEU A 145 9.55 -0.03 1.44
C LEU A 145 8.81 1.31 1.43
N VAL A 146 8.26 1.71 2.57
CA VAL A 146 7.65 3.03 2.77
C VAL A 146 8.74 3.99 3.23
N ILE A 147 8.90 5.10 2.52
CA ILE A 147 9.97 6.09 2.70
C ILE A 147 9.29 7.42 3.03
N GLY A 148 9.49 7.91 4.26
CA GLY A 148 8.86 9.16 4.67
C GLY A 148 8.94 9.39 6.18
N ASN A 149 9.63 10.46 6.57
CA ASN A 149 9.76 10.89 7.96
C ASN A 149 8.39 11.25 8.59
N GLU A 150 7.44 11.74 7.81
CA GLU A 150 6.08 12.07 8.22
C GLU A 150 5.26 10.84 8.63
N VAL A 151 5.53 9.68 8.03
CA VAL A 151 4.94 8.40 8.43
C VAL A 151 5.51 7.97 9.78
N LEU A 152 6.84 8.02 9.92
CA LEU A 152 7.52 7.65 11.17
C LEU A 152 7.20 8.58 12.35
N THR A 153 6.91 9.86 12.07
CA THR A 153 6.48 10.82 13.08
C THR A 153 4.96 10.82 13.33
N GLY A 154 4.20 10.02 12.60
CA GLY A 154 2.75 9.90 12.73
C GLY A 154 1.97 11.14 12.28
N LYS A 155 2.58 12.02 11.48
CA LYS A 155 1.90 13.21 10.90
C LYS A 155 0.98 12.83 9.75
N VAL A 156 1.31 11.75 9.06
CA VAL A 156 0.53 11.19 7.95
C VAL A 156 0.23 9.74 8.27
N GLU A 157 -1.03 9.35 8.09
CA GLU A 157 -1.44 7.96 8.16
C GLU A 157 -1.02 7.25 6.87
N GLU A 158 -0.32 6.12 7.00
CA GLU A 158 0.03 5.29 5.86
C GLU A 158 -1.23 4.64 5.27
N ALA A 159 -1.50 4.89 3.99
CA ALA A 159 -2.66 4.33 3.28
C ALA A 159 -2.29 3.43 2.08
N ASN A 160 -1.04 3.43 1.62
CA ASN A 160 -0.63 2.77 0.38
C ASN A 160 -0.38 1.28 0.58
N VAL A 161 0.07 0.86 1.76
CA VAL A 161 0.26 -0.57 2.11
C VAL A 161 -1.05 -1.32 1.97
N ALA A 162 -2.15 -0.75 2.48
CA ALA A 162 -3.47 -1.39 2.42
C ALA A 162 -3.97 -1.55 0.98
N VAL A 163 -3.70 -0.56 0.12
CA VAL A 163 -4.04 -0.61 -1.32
C VAL A 163 -3.20 -1.69 -2.00
N LEU A 164 -1.87 -1.66 -1.82
CA LEU A 164 -0.95 -2.62 -2.43
C LEU A 164 -1.28 -4.06 -1.99
N ALA A 165 -1.50 -4.29 -0.70
CA ALA A 165 -1.82 -5.62 -0.17
C ALA A 165 -3.09 -6.20 -0.81
N LYS A 166 -4.14 -5.38 -0.98
CA LYS A 166 -5.39 -5.81 -1.64
C LYS A 166 -5.17 -6.14 -3.10
N THR A 167 -4.44 -5.29 -3.83
CA THR A 167 -4.13 -5.53 -5.25
C THR A 167 -3.32 -6.81 -5.41
N LEU A 168 -2.21 -6.96 -4.68
CA LEU A 168 -1.35 -8.14 -4.77
C LEU A 168 -2.10 -9.42 -4.39
N PHE A 169 -2.98 -9.37 -3.38
CA PHE A 169 -3.82 -10.50 -3.02
C PHE A 169 -4.74 -10.93 -4.17
N ARG A 170 -5.39 -9.99 -4.87
CA ARG A 170 -6.20 -10.33 -6.05
C ARG A 170 -5.38 -10.97 -7.17
N LEU A 171 -4.11 -10.56 -7.31
CA LEU A 171 -3.17 -11.07 -8.31
C LEU A 171 -2.44 -12.35 -7.86
N GLY A 172 -2.79 -12.95 -6.72
CA GLY A 172 -2.15 -14.16 -6.22
C GLY A 172 -0.70 -13.94 -5.73
N ILE A 173 -0.29 -12.69 -5.52
CA ILE A 173 1.06 -12.32 -5.06
C ILE A 173 1.04 -12.11 -3.55
N THR A 174 1.97 -12.76 -2.83
CA THR A 174 2.00 -12.68 -1.38
C THR A 174 2.88 -11.52 -0.91
N LEU A 175 2.29 -10.48 -0.32
CA LEU A 175 3.03 -9.43 0.38
C LEU A 175 3.54 -9.97 1.73
N ARG A 176 4.86 -10.18 1.83
CA ARG A 176 5.51 -10.83 2.99
C ARG A 176 6.06 -9.86 4.01
N ARG A 177 6.46 -8.66 3.57
CA ARG A 177 7.15 -7.70 4.42
C ARG A 177 6.88 -6.27 4.00
N VAL A 178 6.70 -5.42 5.00
CA VAL A 178 6.68 -3.96 4.85
C VAL A 178 7.73 -3.40 5.80
N VAL A 179 8.56 -2.49 5.30
CA VAL A 179 9.52 -1.71 6.10
C VAL A 179 9.19 -0.24 5.92
N VAL A 180 9.27 0.54 7.01
CA VAL A 180 9.13 2.00 6.97
C VAL A 180 10.47 2.59 7.39
N CYS A 181 11.06 3.46 6.57
CA CYS A 181 12.35 4.06 6.84
C CYS A 181 12.34 5.58 6.66
N VAL A 182 13.41 6.21 7.17
CA VAL A 182 13.66 7.65 7.02
C VAL A 182 14.11 8.00 5.60
N ASP A 183 13.97 9.27 5.22
CA ASP A 183 14.43 9.84 3.95
C ASP A 183 15.96 10.02 3.90
N GLU A 184 16.72 8.92 4.05
CA GLU A 184 18.18 8.92 3.99
C GLU A 184 18.68 7.89 2.98
N ILE A 185 19.53 8.32 2.05
CA ILE A 185 20.03 7.51 0.92
C ILE A 185 20.60 6.17 1.38
N ASP A 186 21.48 6.18 2.39
CA ASP A 186 22.15 4.98 2.88
C ASP A 186 21.17 3.99 3.54
N VAL A 187 20.16 4.52 4.25
CA VAL A 187 19.13 3.71 4.90
C VAL A 187 18.22 3.07 3.85
N ILE A 188 17.72 3.87 2.89
CA ILE A 188 16.91 3.40 1.77
C ILE A 188 17.67 2.31 1.02
N ALA A 189 18.94 2.52 0.71
CA ALA A 189 19.75 1.55 -0.04
C ALA A 189 19.94 0.24 0.74
N ALA A 190 20.21 0.30 2.03
CA ALA A 190 20.38 -0.87 2.88
C ALA A 190 19.10 -1.69 3.01
N ASP A 191 17.97 -1.04 3.33
CA ASP A 191 16.67 -1.71 3.47
C ASP A 191 16.19 -2.27 2.13
N LEU A 192 16.35 -1.52 1.04
CA LEU A 192 15.98 -1.98 -0.29
C LEU A 192 16.81 -3.19 -0.71
N ASN A 193 18.11 -3.21 -0.43
CA ASN A 193 18.98 -4.37 -0.68
C ASN A 193 18.52 -5.62 0.09
N ALA A 194 18.15 -5.46 1.36
CA ALA A 194 17.63 -6.56 2.16
C ALA A 194 16.30 -7.10 1.60
N LEU A 195 15.40 -6.21 1.16
CA LEU A 195 14.11 -6.60 0.62
C LEU A 195 14.24 -7.25 -0.76
N ARG A 196 14.96 -6.63 -1.70
CA ARG A 196 15.05 -7.09 -3.10
C ARG A 196 15.79 -8.40 -3.27
N ALA A 197 16.67 -8.74 -2.32
CA ALA A 197 17.38 -10.02 -2.30
C ALA A 197 16.50 -11.18 -1.77
N ALA A 198 15.47 -10.87 -0.99
CA ALA A 198 14.64 -11.87 -0.31
C ALA A 198 13.24 -12.05 -0.91
N HIS A 199 12.85 -11.25 -1.90
CA HIS A 199 11.51 -11.24 -2.48
C HIS A 199 11.56 -11.07 -4.01
N ASP A 200 10.57 -11.62 -4.71
CA ASP A 200 10.49 -11.56 -6.17
C ASP A 200 10.16 -10.16 -6.68
N LEU A 201 9.40 -9.39 -5.90
CA LEU A 201 8.99 -8.03 -6.21
C LEU A 201 9.18 -7.11 -4.99
N VAL A 202 9.59 -5.87 -5.22
CA VAL A 202 9.63 -4.84 -4.18
C VAL A 202 8.97 -3.57 -4.69
N PHE A 203 8.10 -2.98 -3.88
CA PHE A 203 7.43 -1.73 -4.17
C PHE A 203 7.92 -0.65 -3.20
N THR A 204 8.23 0.55 -3.68
CA THR A 204 8.47 1.69 -2.78
C THR A 204 7.21 2.53 -2.63
N SER A 205 7.18 3.41 -1.64
CA SER A 205 6.22 4.52 -1.61
C SER A 205 6.85 5.71 -0.90
N GLY A 206 6.81 6.89 -1.52
CA GLY A 206 7.32 8.13 -0.95
C GLY A 206 8.63 8.60 -1.61
N GLY A 207 9.04 9.82 -1.28
CA GLY A 207 10.36 10.38 -1.62
C GLY A 207 10.72 10.52 -3.11
N VAL A 208 9.73 10.66 -4.02
CA VAL A 208 9.91 10.79 -5.48
C VAL A 208 9.40 12.12 -6.05
N GLY A 209 9.05 13.07 -5.19
CA GLY A 209 8.61 14.40 -5.59
C GLY A 209 9.77 15.32 -6.00
N PRO A 210 9.47 16.63 -6.15
CA PRO A 210 10.45 17.63 -6.60
C PRO A 210 11.28 18.24 -5.46
N THR A 211 11.02 17.89 -4.19
CA THR A 211 11.67 18.55 -3.04
C THR A 211 13.06 17.96 -2.77
N HIS A 212 13.82 18.61 -1.88
CA HIS A 212 15.23 18.24 -1.64
C HIS A 212 15.37 17.02 -0.72
N ASP A 213 14.33 16.73 0.05
CA ASP A 213 14.14 15.55 0.89
C ASP A 213 13.61 14.34 0.10
N ASP A 214 13.17 14.53 -1.15
CA ASP A 214 12.80 13.42 -2.05
C ASP A 214 14.06 12.69 -2.58
N VAL A 215 14.60 11.79 -1.77
CA VAL A 215 15.87 11.06 -2.06
C VAL A 215 15.67 9.58 -2.45
N THR A 216 14.44 9.17 -2.78
CA THR A 216 14.16 7.75 -3.11
C THR A 216 14.89 7.30 -4.37
N ILE A 217 14.94 8.13 -5.41
CA ILE A 217 15.67 7.79 -6.65
C ILE A 217 17.16 7.60 -6.37
N ASP A 218 17.76 8.48 -5.56
CA ASP A 218 19.16 8.38 -5.17
C ASP A 218 19.42 7.12 -4.32
N GLY A 219 18.54 6.81 -3.37
CA GLY A 219 18.60 5.59 -2.55
C GLY A 219 18.48 4.30 -3.38
N VAL A 220 17.56 4.27 -4.36
CA VAL A 220 17.42 3.15 -5.29
C VAL A 220 18.68 3.03 -6.16
N ALA A 221 19.19 4.13 -6.72
CA ALA A 221 20.41 4.12 -7.52
C ALA A 221 21.61 3.58 -6.73
N ALA A 222 21.77 4.03 -5.48
CA ALA A 222 22.80 3.54 -4.57
C ALA A 222 22.66 2.04 -4.27
N ALA A 223 21.43 1.53 -4.09
CA ALA A 223 21.20 0.10 -3.84
C ALA A 223 21.64 -0.80 -5.00
N PHE A 224 21.51 -0.32 -6.24
CA PHE A 224 21.90 -1.03 -7.45
C PHE A 224 23.32 -0.70 -7.93
N GLY A 225 24.01 0.25 -7.30
CA GLY A 225 25.31 0.74 -7.75
C GLY A 225 25.27 1.39 -9.14
N ARG A 226 24.18 2.10 -9.44
CA ARG A 226 23.94 2.77 -10.74
C ARG A 226 23.92 4.28 -10.57
N GLU A 227 24.13 5.00 -11.66
CA GLU A 227 24.05 6.47 -11.65
C GLU A 227 22.60 6.96 -11.71
N VAL A 228 22.38 8.20 -11.23
CA VAL A 228 21.14 8.94 -11.45
C VAL A 228 21.32 9.82 -12.68
N VAL A 229 20.48 9.60 -13.68
CA VAL A 229 20.54 10.29 -14.98
C VAL A 229 19.24 11.01 -15.28
N ARG A 230 19.30 12.08 -16.07
CA ARG A 230 18.09 12.75 -16.57
C ARG A 230 17.50 11.95 -17.73
N SER A 231 16.26 11.50 -17.59
CA SER A 231 15.53 10.88 -18.70
C SER A 231 14.99 11.95 -19.64
N GLU A 232 15.43 11.90 -20.91
CA GLU A 232 14.88 12.75 -21.97
C GLU A 232 13.37 12.51 -22.17
N GLU A 233 12.91 11.25 -22.07
CA GLU A 233 11.49 10.91 -22.19
C GLU A 233 10.66 11.56 -21.08
N VAL A 234 11.09 11.42 -19.81
CA VAL A 234 10.38 12.02 -18.68
C VAL A 234 10.46 13.55 -18.73
N GLU A 235 11.61 14.11 -19.10
CA GLU A 235 11.76 15.55 -19.26
C GLU A 235 10.79 16.11 -20.34
N LEU A 236 10.67 15.44 -21.48
CA LEU A 236 9.71 15.84 -22.52
C LEU A 236 8.26 15.81 -22.02
N LEU A 237 7.91 14.82 -21.19
CA LEU A 237 6.58 14.73 -20.57
C LEU A 237 6.32 15.91 -19.62
N ILE A 238 7.29 16.25 -18.78
CA ILE A 238 7.24 17.41 -17.87
C ILE A 238 7.06 18.70 -18.65
N ARG A 239 7.88 18.91 -19.69
CA ARG A 239 7.81 20.12 -20.52
C ARG A 239 6.45 20.24 -21.22
N ARG A 240 5.90 19.14 -21.72
CA ARG A 240 4.55 19.12 -22.34
C ARG A 240 3.45 19.42 -21.31
N TYR A 241 3.53 18.84 -20.13
CA TYR A 241 2.56 19.04 -19.06
C TYR A 241 2.51 20.50 -18.60
N ASN A 242 3.67 21.10 -18.29
CA ASN A 242 3.74 22.51 -17.89
C ASN A 242 3.36 23.44 -19.04
N GLY A 243 3.79 23.13 -20.27
CA GLY A 243 3.40 23.87 -21.47
C GLY A 243 1.90 23.90 -21.71
N ALA A 244 1.20 22.78 -21.48
CA ALA A 244 -0.26 22.70 -21.57
C ALA A 244 -0.98 23.55 -20.50
N LYS A 245 -0.34 23.79 -19.35
CA LYS A 245 -0.82 24.71 -18.30
C LYS A 245 -0.43 26.16 -18.53
N GLY A 246 0.45 26.45 -19.48
CA GLY A 246 1.04 27.78 -19.64
C GLY A 246 2.03 28.14 -18.51
N GLU A 247 2.53 27.15 -17.79
CA GLU A 247 3.47 27.33 -16.69
C GLU A 247 4.93 27.17 -17.18
N PRO A 248 5.88 27.98 -16.69
CA PRO A 248 7.29 27.77 -16.99
C PRO A 248 7.79 26.45 -16.36
N VAL A 249 8.78 25.83 -16.99
CA VAL A 249 9.45 24.64 -16.46
C VAL A 249 10.53 25.08 -15.48
N THR A 250 10.45 24.60 -14.24
CA THR A 250 11.41 24.91 -13.18
C THR A 250 12.48 23.82 -13.03
N ASP A 251 13.59 24.13 -12.35
CA ASP A 251 14.60 23.12 -12.01
C ASP A 251 14.03 22.03 -11.11
N ALA A 252 13.09 22.37 -10.21
CA ALA A 252 12.39 21.43 -9.35
C ALA A 252 11.54 20.45 -10.18
N ASP A 253 10.89 20.93 -11.25
CA ASP A 253 10.19 20.05 -12.19
C ASP A 253 11.19 19.11 -12.87
N LEU A 254 12.32 19.63 -13.36
CA LEU A 254 13.34 18.83 -14.04
C LEU A 254 14.00 17.79 -13.13
N ARG A 255 13.99 17.96 -11.80
CA ARG A 255 14.43 16.91 -10.86
C ARG A 255 13.55 15.66 -10.94
N MET A 256 12.26 15.80 -11.22
CA MET A 256 11.37 14.64 -11.40
C MET A 256 11.66 13.85 -12.69
N ALA A 257 12.49 14.40 -13.60
CA ALA A 257 13.02 13.65 -14.73
C ALA A 257 14.31 12.87 -14.41
N ASN A 258 14.83 12.98 -13.19
CA ASN A 258 15.94 12.14 -12.74
C ASN A 258 15.44 10.73 -12.49
N VAL A 259 16.12 9.76 -13.10
CA VAL A 259 15.81 8.35 -13.03
C VAL A 259 17.08 7.55 -12.75
N VAL A 260 16.93 6.31 -12.31
CA VAL A 260 18.07 5.39 -12.19
C VAL A 260 18.50 4.96 -13.60
N GLU A 261 19.80 4.97 -13.86
CA GLU A 261 20.35 4.53 -15.15
C GLU A 261 19.87 3.12 -15.52
N GLY A 262 19.42 2.96 -16.78
CA GLY A 262 18.93 1.68 -17.29
C GLY A 262 17.65 1.19 -16.63
N CYS A 263 16.90 2.05 -15.92
CA CYS A 263 15.56 1.69 -15.46
C CYS A 263 14.58 1.57 -16.63
N ARG A 264 13.55 0.76 -16.42
CA ARG A 264 12.41 0.66 -17.35
C ARG A 264 11.33 1.65 -16.92
N LEU A 265 10.73 2.31 -17.90
CA LEU A 265 9.60 3.22 -17.69
C LEU A 265 8.31 2.50 -18.08
N VAL A 266 7.45 2.24 -17.10
CA VAL A 266 6.14 1.62 -17.31
C VAL A 266 5.08 2.69 -17.32
N ARG A 267 4.33 2.79 -18.41
CA ARG A 267 3.27 3.79 -18.58
C ARG A 267 2.17 3.31 -19.51
N GLU A 268 0.99 3.89 -19.33
CA GLU A 268 -0.13 3.80 -20.27
C GLU A 268 -0.46 5.17 -20.84
N SER A 269 -1.08 5.22 -22.01
CA SER A 269 -1.42 6.46 -22.72
C SER A 269 -2.27 7.44 -21.89
N ALA A 270 -3.12 6.92 -21.00
CA ALA A 270 -3.99 7.71 -20.13
C ALA A 270 -3.28 8.33 -18.92
N LEU A 271 -2.08 7.83 -18.57
CA LEU A 271 -1.32 8.28 -17.42
C LEU A 271 0.07 8.76 -17.87
N PRO A 272 0.28 10.09 -17.93
CA PRO A 272 1.49 10.64 -18.54
C PRO A 272 2.76 10.34 -17.72
N TRP A 273 2.63 10.04 -16.43
CA TRP A 273 3.78 9.88 -15.53
C TRP A 273 4.19 8.41 -15.39
N PRO A 274 5.35 8.00 -15.93
CA PRO A 274 5.77 6.61 -15.88
C PRO A 274 6.12 6.16 -14.46
N THR A 275 5.92 4.88 -14.17
CA THR A 275 6.52 4.20 -13.03
C THR A 275 7.92 3.74 -13.42
N LEU A 276 8.90 4.03 -12.57
CA LEU A 276 10.26 3.56 -12.77
C LEU A 276 10.38 2.15 -12.20
N VAL A 277 10.95 1.24 -12.98
CA VAL A 277 11.22 -0.13 -12.56
C VAL A 277 12.71 -0.43 -12.73
N VAL A 278 13.37 -0.78 -11.63
CA VAL A 278 14.78 -1.18 -11.60
C VAL A 278 14.84 -2.65 -11.19
N GLU A 279 15.07 -3.52 -12.16
CA GLU A 279 14.99 -4.98 -11.96
C GLU A 279 13.64 -5.38 -11.33
N ASN A 280 13.62 -5.86 -10.08
CA ASN A 280 12.42 -6.24 -9.35
C ASN A 280 11.83 -5.12 -8.47
N VAL A 281 12.37 -3.91 -8.51
CA VAL A 281 11.94 -2.77 -7.70
C VAL A 281 11.06 -1.81 -8.50
N TYR A 282 9.82 -1.62 -8.05
CA TYR A 282 8.83 -0.68 -8.59
C TYR A 282 8.78 0.58 -7.73
N VAL A 283 9.14 1.72 -8.32
CA VAL A 283 9.25 2.99 -7.59
C VAL A 283 7.96 3.80 -7.71
N LEU A 284 7.22 3.91 -6.61
CA LEU A 284 5.90 4.56 -6.57
C LEU A 284 5.88 5.77 -5.60
N PRO A 285 5.00 6.77 -5.84
CA PRO A 285 4.91 7.96 -5.01
C PRO A 285 4.21 7.72 -3.67
N GLY A 286 4.43 8.65 -2.72
CA GLY A 286 3.78 8.63 -1.41
C GLY A 286 2.32 9.08 -1.44
N VAL A 287 1.95 9.94 -2.40
CA VAL A 287 0.59 10.49 -2.52
C VAL A 287 -0.39 9.37 -2.91
N PRO A 288 -1.40 9.03 -2.06
CA PRO A 288 -2.22 7.83 -2.27
C PRO A 288 -2.98 7.77 -3.60
N GLN A 289 -3.47 8.91 -4.08
CA GLN A 289 -4.19 8.98 -5.35
C GLN A 289 -3.27 8.63 -6.52
N ILE A 290 -2.04 9.15 -6.52
CA ILE A 290 -1.06 8.88 -7.58
C ILE A 290 -0.54 7.45 -7.47
N PHE A 291 -0.33 6.96 -6.25
CA PHE A 291 0.06 5.57 -5.99
C PHE A 291 -0.98 4.60 -6.59
N GLN A 292 -2.27 4.80 -6.30
CA GLN A 292 -3.36 3.98 -6.84
C GLN A 292 -3.42 4.03 -8.38
N MET A 293 -3.30 5.23 -8.96
CA MET A 293 -3.30 5.40 -10.43
C MET A 293 -2.15 4.64 -11.08
N LYS A 294 -0.93 4.74 -10.53
CA LYS A 294 0.24 4.02 -11.05
C LYS A 294 0.14 2.51 -10.81
N LEU A 295 -0.34 2.10 -9.64
CA LEU A 295 -0.53 0.69 -9.33
C LEU A 295 -1.51 0.03 -10.31
N ALA A 296 -2.60 0.70 -10.69
CA ALA A 296 -3.57 0.19 -11.65
C ALA A 296 -2.94 -0.15 -13.02
N VAL A 297 -1.96 0.63 -13.48
CA VAL A 297 -1.19 0.33 -14.70
C VAL A 297 -0.29 -0.90 -14.50
N LEU A 298 0.30 -1.03 -13.31
CA LEU A 298 1.13 -2.19 -12.98
C LEU A 298 0.31 -3.48 -12.85
N GLU A 299 -0.97 -3.40 -12.46
CA GLU A 299 -1.83 -4.59 -12.32
C GLU A 299 -1.83 -5.43 -13.61
N ALA A 300 -1.93 -4.79 -14.78
CA ALA A 300 -1.91 -5.47 -16.07
C ALA A 300 -0.58 -6.18 -16.40
N GLU A 301 0.55 -5.68 -15.89
CA GLU A 301 1.87 -6.32 -16.04
C GLU A 301 2.09 -7.43 -15.02
N LEU A 302 1.55 -7.26 -13.82
CA LEU A 302 1.76 -8.17 -12.70
C LEU A 302 0.82 -9.38 -12.74
N ASP A 303 -0.32 -9.26 -13.42
CA ASP A 303 -1.31 -10.32 -13.57
C ASP A 303 -0.79 -11.47 -14.42
N LEU A 304 -0.60 -12.63 -13.78
CA LEU A 304 -0.22 -13.88 -14.43
C LEU A 304 -1.42 -14.84 -14.59
N GLY A 305 -2.64 -14.38 -14.30
CA GLY A 305 -3.84 -15.21 -14.26
C GLY A 305 -3.96 -16.05 -12.98
N GLU A 306 -3.14 -15.75 -11.96
CA GLU A 306 -3.25 -16.33 -10.62
C GLU A 306 -4.04 -15.41 -9.70
N SER A 307 -4.85 -15.99 -8.81
CA SER A 307 -5.58 -15.21 -7.79
C SER A 307 -5.77 -16.02 -6.52
N PHE A 308 -5.84 -15.34 -5.38
CA PHE A 308 -6.35 -15.94 -4.16
C PHE A 308 -7.88 -15.91 -4.16
N THR A 309 -8.47 -16.99 -3.66
CA THR A 309 -9.89 -17.08 -3.34
C THR A 309 -10.07 -16.77 -1.86
N SER A 310 -11.14 -16.02 -1.54
CA SER A 310 -11.52 -15.67 -0.18
C SER A 310 -12.99 -15.97 0.06
N GLU A 311 -13.29 -16.68 1.14
CA GLU A 311 -14.66 -16.87 1.64
C GLU A 311 -14.81 -16.32 3.06
N ALA A 312 -16.03 -15.91 3.41
CA ALA A 312 -16.35 -15.43 4.74
C ALA A 312 -17.51 -16.19 5.38
N VAL A 313 -17.39 -16.43 6.69
CA VAL A 313 -18.44 -16.94 7.57
C VAL A 313 -18.64 -15.93 8.69
N TYR A 314 -19.90 -15.62 8.99
CA TYR A 314 -20.27 -14.63 9.99
C TYR A 314 -21.06 -15.31 11.12
N THR A 315 -20.78 -14.92 12.36
CA THR A 315 -21.44 -15.53 13.53
C THR A 315 -21.69 -14.54 14.66
N HIS A 316 -22.72 -14.82 15.47
CA HIS A 316 -23.01 -14.16 16.75
C HIS A 316 -22.27 -14.79 17.95
N LEU A 317 -21.46 -15.83 17.74
CA LEU A 317 -20.59 -16.37 18.78
C LEU A 317 -19.44 -15.42 19.12
N THR A 318 -18.78 -15.70 20.25
CA THR A 318 -17.52 -15.03 20.60
C THR A 318 -16.34 -15.76 19.99
N GLU A 319 -15.22 -15.05 19.79
CA GLU A 319 -13.96 -15.66 19.35
C GLU A 319 -13.52 -16.81 20.26
N GLY A 320 -13.65 -16.65 21.59
CA GLY A 320 -13.32 -17.72 22.54
C GLY A 320 -14.16 -18.98 22.37
N ALA A 321 -15.43 -18.85 21.95
CA ALA A 321 -16.32 -19.99 21.74
C ALA A 321 -15.95 -20.79 20.48
N ILE A 322 -15.36 -20.15 19.47
CA ILE A 322 -15.01 -20.80 18.19
C ILE A 322 -13.52 -21.11 18.06
N ALA A 323 -12.66 -20.62 18.97
CA ALA A 323 -11.20 -20.74 18.89
C ALA A 323 -10.71 -22.19 18.72
N ALA A 324 -11.27 -23.15 19.47
CA ALA A 324 -10.90 -24.55 19.37
C ALA A 324 -11.25 -25.15 17.99
N THR A 325 -12.42 -24.80 17.46
CA THR A 325 -12.85 -25.20 16.11
C THR A 325 -11.94 -24.61 15.04
N LEU A 326 -11.61 -23.31 15.12
CA LEU A 326 -10.70 -22.67 14.17
C LEU A 326 -9.29 -23.30 14.20
N HIS A 327 -8.83 -23.72 15.37
CA HIS A 327 -7.56 -24.42 15.51
C HIS A 327 -7.57 -25.80 14.83
N ASP A 328 -8.64 -26.58 15.01
CA ASP A 328 -8.82 -27.88 14.33
C ASP A 328 -8.86 -27.70 12.80
N LEU A 329 -9.62 -26.71 12.33
CA LEU A 329 -9.73 -26.40 10.90
C LEU A 329 -8.37 -25.98 10.30
N THR A 330 -7.56 -25.21 11.02
CA THR A 330 -6.21 -24.85 10.55
C THR A 330 -5.32 -26.08 10.37
N THR A 331 -5.52 -27.12 11.19
CA THR A 331 -4.77 -28.38 11.09
C THR A 331 -5.28 -29.24 9.93
N ARG A 332 -6.59 -29.27 9.71
CA ARG A 332 -7.26 -30.04 8.65
C ARG A 332 -7.08 -29.44 7.26
N PHE A 333 -6.96 -28.12 7.17
CA PHE A 333 -6.85 -27.36 5.92
C PHE A 333 -5.55 -26.55 5.89
N PRO A 334 -4.37 -27.21 5.81
CA PRO A 334 -3.07 -26.51 5.90
C PRO A 334 -2.78 -25.56 4.73
N GLY A 335 -3.56 -25.64 3.65
CA GLY A 335 -3.50 -24.74 2.49
C GLY A 335 -4.52 -23.60 2.52
N VAL A 336 -5.20 -23.39 3.66
CA VAL A 336 -6.16 -22.30 3.86
C VAL A 336 -5.73 -21.46 5.05
N LEU A 337 -5.63 -20.16 4.85
CA LEU A 337 -5.40 -19.18 5.90
C LEU A 337 -6.75 -18.85 6.53
N ILE A 338 -6.87 -19.07 7.83
CA ILE A 338 -8.09 -18.79 8.58
C ILE A 338 -7.87 -17.55 9.45
N GLY A 339 -8.60 -16.47 9.15
CA GLY A 339 -8.60 -15.22 9.89
C GLY A 339 -9.86 -15.06 10.75
N SER A 340 -9.75 -14.39 11.90
CA SER A 340 -10.88 -14.07 12.79
C SER A 340 -10.86 -12.58 13.11
N TYR A 341 -11.98 -11.89 12.87
CA TYR A 341 -12.11 -10.45 13.01
C TYR A 341 -13.38 -10.08 13.79
N LEU A 342 -13.21 -9.35 14.89
CA LEU A 342 -14.31 -8.89 15.73
C LEU A 342 -15.03 -7.68 15.11
N ALA A 343 -16.35 -7.73 15.11
CA ALA A 343 -17.18 -6.55 14.86
C ALA A 343 -17.50 -5.85 16.18
N PHE A 344 -16.94 -4.64 16.37
CA PHE A 344 -17.22 -3.82 17.56
C PHE A 344 -18.44 -2.91 17.40
N ARG A 345 -18.80 -2.55 16.16
CA ARG A 345 -19.81 -1.53 15.87
C ARG A 345 -20.93 -2.02 14.94
N ASP A 346 -20.81 -3.23 14.41
CA ASP A 346 -21.86 -3.84 13.58
C ASP A 346 -22.68 -4.78 14.46
N PRO A 347 -23.99 -4.52 14.68
CA PRO A 347 -24.83 -5.40 15.49
C PRO A 347 -25.23 -6.69 14.76
N ARG A 348 -25.00 -6.78 13.44
CA ARG A 348 -25.48 -7.90 12.60
C ARG A 348 -24.64 -9.16 12.75
N TYR A 349 -23.40 -9.06 13.20
CA TYR A 349 -22.55 -10.21 13.53
C TYR A 349 -21.55 -9.79 14.61
N ARG A 350 -20.95 -10.76 15.31
CA ARG A 350 -19.90 -10.48 16.30
C ARG A 350 -18.52 -10.84 15.79
N VAL A 351 -18.41 -11.89 15.00
CA VAL A 351 -17.13 -12.33 14.41
C VAL A 351 -17.32 -12.61 12.92
N LYS A 352 -16.41 -12.06 12.11
CA LYS A 352 -16.18 -12.45 10.72
C LYS A 352 -14.98 -13.37 10.69
N ILE A 353 -15.15 -14.56 10.12
CA ILE A 353 -14.08 -15.52 9.88
C ILE A 353 -13.81 -15.52 8.38
N THR A 354 -12.55 -15.36 7.96
CA THR A 354 -12.14 -15.46 6.56
C THR A 354 -11.37 -16.75 6.30
N PHE A 355 -11.51 -17.27 5.10
CA PHE A 355 -10.82 -18.44 4.59
C PHE A 355 -10.18 -18.04 3.27
N ASP A 356 -8.85 -17.95 3.25
CA ASP A 356 -8.09 -17.43 2.12
C ASP A 356 -7.12 -18.51 1.60
N GLY A 357 -7.04 -18.69 0.28
CA GLY A 357 -6.13 -19.68 -0.33
C GLY A 357 -6.20 -19.72 -1.85
N LYS A 358 -5.32 -20.48 -2.51
CA LYS A 358 -5.30 -20.59 -3.98
C LYS A 358 -6.36 -21.52 -4.56
N ASP A 359 -6.72 -22.59 -3.84
CA ASP A 359 -7.72 -23.55 -4.30
C ASP A 359 -9.11 -23.23 -3.77
N ALA A 360 -9.99 -22.74 -4.64
CA ALA A 360 -11.37 -22.40 -4.32
C ALA A 360 -12.15 -23.58 -3.73
N ALA A 361 -11.88 -24.82 -4.17
CA ALA A 361 -12.58 -25.99 -3.64
C ALA A 361 -12.19 -26.28 -2.18
N THR A 362 -10.89 -26.21 -1.86
CA THR A 362 -10.40 -26.37 -0.49
C THR A 362 -10.86 -25.22 0.42
N VAL A 363 -10.85 -23.98 -0.08
CA VAL A 363 -11.35 -22.79 0.65
C VAL A 363 -12.83 -22.97 1.01
N GLY A 364 -13.67 -23.31 0.02
CA GLY A 364 -15.10 -23.54 0.25
C GLY A 364 -15.36 -24.73 1.18
N ALA A 365 -14.57 -25.81 1.09
CA ALA A 365 -14.68 -26.94 2.00
C ALA A 365 -14.33 -26.55 3.45
N ALA A 366 -13.32 -25.69 3.66
CA ALA A 366 -12.95 -25.20 4.98
C ALA A 366 -14.04 -24.29 5.58
N ALA A 367 -14.58 -23.38 4.77
CA ALA A 367 -15.67 -22.50 5.17
C ALA A 367 -16.94 -23.30 5.51
N GLN A 368 -17.31 -24.28 4.68
CA GLN A 368 -18.45 -25.17 4.93
C GLN A 368 -18.25 -26.00 6.20
N ALA A 369 -17.04 -26.52 6.43
CA ALA A 369 -16.74 -27.26 7.66
C ALA A 369 -16.94 -26.42 8.93
N LEU A 370 -16.67 -25.10 8.89
CA LEU A 370 -17.04 -24.22 9.98
C LEU A 370 -18.56 -24.08 10.09
N ARG A 371 -19.28 -23.80 8.99
CA ARG A 371 -20.75 -23.66 9.00
C ARG A 371 -21.43 -24.90 9.62
N ASP A 372 -20.96 -26.10 9.28
CA ASP A 372 -21.54 -27.35 9.81
C ASP A 372 -21.36 -27.52 11.32
N THR A 373 -20.35 -26.87 11.91
CA THR A 373 -20.10 -26.91 13.37
C THR A 373 -20.83 -25.82 14.14
N LEU A 374 -21.26 -24.74 13.46
CA LEU A 374 -21.94 -23.62 14.09
C LEU A 374 -23.43 -23.93 14.29
N PRO A 375 -24.02 -23.62 15.46
CA PRO A 375 -25.46 -23.70 15.64
C PRO A 375 -26.19 -22.81 14.63
N ALA A 376 -27.27 -23.30 14.01
CA ALA A 376 -27.99 -22.57 12.97
C ALA A 376 -28.45 -21.16 13.40
N ALA A 377 -28.83 -20.99 14.68
CA ALA A 377 -29.24 -19.70 15.23
C ALA A 377 -28.09 -18.68 15.40
N GLU A 378 -26.84 -19.16 15.36
CA GLU A 378 -25.64 -18.34 15.54
C GLU A 378 -24.95 -18.04 14.20
N GLN A 379 -25.44 -18.61 13.10
CA GLN A 379 -24.95 -18.33 11.75
C GLN A 379 -25.65 -17.09 11.20
N VAL A 380 -24.89 -16.23 10.54
CA VAL A 380 -25.40 -15.03 9.89
C VAL A 380 -25.33 -15.23 8.38
N ASP A 381 -26.47 -15.07 7.71
CA ASP A 381 -26.52 -15.11 6.25
C ASP A 381 -25.83 -13.85 5.69
N PRO A 382 -24.84 -13.99 4.79
CA PRO A 382 -24.25 -12.84 4.11
C PRO A 382 -25.27 -11.93 3.42
N ALA A 383 -26.41 -12.45 2.97
CA ALA A 383 -27.48 -11.64 2.37
C ALA A 383 -28.09 -10.61 3.36
N ASP A 384 -28.03 -10.88 4.66
CA ASP A 384 -28.52 -9.97 5.71
C ASP A 384 -27.53 -8.84 6.03
N LEU A 385 -26.33 -8.88 5.43
CA LEU A 385 -25.24 -7.92 5.67
C LEU A 385 -25.21 -6.75 4.67
N GLY A 386 -26.11 -6.73 3.69
CA GLY A 386 -26.29 -5.60 2.76
C GLY A 386 -25.30 -5.58 1.62
#